data_AF-A0A7S4DBI6-F1
#
_entry.id   AF-A0A7S4DBI6-F1
#
_cell.length_a   1.000
_cell.length_b   1.000
_cell.length_c   1.000
_cell.angle_alpha   90.00
_cell.angle_beta   90.00
_cell.angle_gamma   90.00
#
_symmetry.space_group_name_H-M   'P 1'
#
loop_
_entity.id
_entity.type
_entity.pdbx_description
1 polymer ?
#
loop_
_entity_poly.entity_id
_entity_poly.type
_entity_poly.pdbx_seq_one_letter_code
_entity_poly.pdbx_strand_id
1 'polypeptide(L)'
;IEYVKPIMDTLEPWRWFKCLLATFSILFGSACADIAKMIANVFLIVKGLTVAVPDFDTTRMDEIVEAFREFLTSINPDLSWLADVYDWFLDLCASFDIATLTMDSLQVTCEGSQAPSRLFANVLVVLLVVIIFETHLFPFVNISIQAASRLIRAFLQERKYPMLLVAVATNTARLLEFIFKYIVQLLQGVTAVSVFLPLHDRTVICADFDNQFRYIATSLFYVLMLVTGSVLLRTFVWGMPDGVKFRSAQGYLPNWFKVMFCYNETSHHKSDEFYSSKKGQLHHLTEEERDEVPSLADILVMIYVDAKNKNMETLKNYIKTMVWKIAMLLKMTFGIWDEALCKNMRIELMAKIYDDDPDDDEEYHQEMICLIGQSHCLVWQFAPALVSVSKFMEASHYAPVYTAQSVHVNNFLIDKEIPWWSGETIGQKLKSLFSKLKSFVKARFFIWFINVMKFVFVMLLALAPKATWIAVSSIISFPIYINGTIERL
;
A
#
# COMPACT_ATOMS: atom_id res chain seq x y z
N ILE A 1 -30.91 18.20 -18.94
CA ILE A 1 -31.31 19.61 -19.07
C ILE A 1 -32.81 19.77 -18.84
N GLU A 2 -33.69 19.03 -19.54
CA GLU A 2 -35.15 19.10 -19.30
C GLU A 2 -35.58 18.64 -17.89
N TYR A 3 -34.87 17.67 -17.28
CA TYR A 3 -35.12 17.26 -15.89
C TYR A 3 -34.67 18.28 -14.83
N VAL A 4 -33.76 19.20 -15.17
CA VAL A 4 -33.15 20.13 -14.20
C VAL A 4 -33.92 21.45 -14.14
N LYS A 5 -34.59 21.82 -15.24
CA LYS A 5 -35.28 23.10 -15.41
C LYS A 5 -36.38 23.40 -14.36
N PRO A 6 -37.27 22.46 -13.98
CA PRO A 6 -38.30 22.73 -12.97
C PRO A 6 -37.73 22.92 -11.54
N ILE A 7 -36.58 22.30 -11.27
CA ILE A 7 -35.85 22.42 -10.00
C ILE A 7 -35.12 23.77 -9.95
N MET A 8 -34.62 24.25 -11.11
CA MET A 8 -33.98 25.55 -11.22
C MET A 8 -34.92 26.72 -10.96
N ASP A 9 -36.17 26.64 -11.41
CA ASP A 9 -37.14 27.73 -11.29
C ASP A 9 -37.71 27.88 -9.85
N THR A 10 -37.51 26.89 -8.98
CA THR A 10 -38.06 26.87 -7.60
C THR A 10 -37.05 27.23 -6.51
N LEU A 11 -35.76 27.28 -6.83
CA LEU A 11 -34.69 27.58 -5.87
C LEU A 11 -34.29 29.05 -5.95
N GLU A 12 -34.37 29.76 -4.82
CA GLU A 12 -33.85 31.13 -4.69
C GLU A 12 -32.40 31.21 -5.20
N PRO A 13 -32.02 32.26 -5.96
CA PRO A 13 -30.66 32.43 -6.50
C PRO A 13 -29.53 32.25 -5.48
N TRP A 14 -29.80 32.58 -4.21
CA TRP A 14 -28.86 32.41 -3.11
C TRP A 14 -28.54 30.95 -2.77
N ARG A 15 -29.51 30.03 -2.94
CA ARG A 15 -29.29 28.59 -2.76
C ARG A 15 -28.41 28.02 -3.86
N TRP A 16 -28.58 28.50 -5.09
CA TRP A 16 -27.71 28.15 -6.22
C TRP A 16 -26.27 28.59 -5.99
N PHE A 17 -26.07 29.84 -5.56
CA PHE A 17 -24.75 30.35 -5.25
C PHE A 17 -24.05 29.52 -4.16
N LYS A 18 -24.75 29.18 -3.07
CA LYS A 18 -24.20 28.33 -2.00
C LYS A 18 -23.86 26.92 -2.48
N CYS A 19 -24.71 26.32 -3.32
CA CYS A 19 -24.46 25.00 -3.88
C CYS A 19 -23.23 25.01 -4.79
N LEU A 20 -23.15 25.98 -5.70
CA LEU A 20 -22.03 26.14 -6.62
C LEU A 20 -20.72 26.41 -5.87
N LEU A 21 -20.75 27.27 -4.85
CA LEU A 21 -19.60 27.53 -3.98
C LEU A 21 -19.16 26.27 -3.25
N ALA A 22 -20.10 25.50 -2.68
CA ALA A 22 -19.77 24.25 -1.99
C ALA A 22 -19.16 23.21 -2.95
N THR A 23 -19.75 23.00 -4.13
CA THR A 23 -19.21 22.12 -5.16
C THR A 23 -17.82 22.56 -5.60
N PHE A 24 -17.62 23.86 -5.84
CA PHE A 24 -16.31 24.42 -6.17
C PHE A 24 -15.29 24.17 -5.06
N SER A 25 -15.64 24.43 -3.80
CA SER A 25 -14.74 24.17 -2.66
C SER A 25 -14.38 22.69 -2.52
N ILE A 26 -15.33 21.77 -2.77
CA ILE A 26 -15.08 20.32 -2.73
C ILE A 26 -14.13 19.91 -3.86
N LEU A 27 -14.38 20.37 -5.08
CA LEU A 27 -13.54 20.09 -6.24
C LEU A 27 -12.13 20.66 -6.05
N PHE A 28 -12.03 21.90 -5.58
CA PHE A 28 -10.76 22.55 -5.28
C PHE A 28 -9.98 21.81 -4.19
N GLY A 29 -10.65 21.46 -3.08
CA GLY A 29 -10.02 20.69 -2.00
C GLY A 29 -9.53 19.31 -2.44
N SER A 30 -10.30 18.60 -3.28
CA SER A 30 -9.87 17.33 -3.87
C SER A 30 -8.65 17.53 -4.78
N ALA A 31 -8.68 18.54 -5.65
CA ALA A 31 -7.57 18.84 -6.54
C ALA A 31 -6.28 19.16 -5.77
N CYS A 32 -6.36 19.96 -4.70
CA CYS A 32 -5.24 20.25 -3.83
C CYS A 32 -4.70 18.99 -3.14
N ALA A 33 -5.58 18.12 -2.63
CA ALA A 33 -5.17 16.86 -2.01
C ALA A 33 -4.43 15.94 -2.99
N ASP A 34 -4.91 15.83 -4.23
CA ASP A 34 -4.27 14.99 -5.24
C ASP A 34 -2.97 15.58 -5.78
N ILE A 35 -2.87 16.92 -5.87
CA ILE A 35 -1.61 17.61 -6.13
C ILE A 35 -0.60 17.30 -5.01
N ALA A 36 -1.01 17.40 -3.74
CA ALA A 36 -0.14 17.08 -2.60
C ALA A 36 0.34 15.62 -2.65
N LYS A 37 -0.55 14.68 -2.99
CA LYS A 37 -0.19 13.26 -3.20
C LYS A 37 0.80 13.07 -4.34
N MET A 38 0.55 13.73 -5.47
CA MET A 38 1.43 13.67 -6.65
C MET A 38 2.84 14.13 -6.28
N ILE A 39 2.91 15.28 -5.62
CA ILE A 39 4.13 15.90 -5.14
C ILE A 39 4.89 15.00 -4.15
N ALA A 40 4.19 14.45 -3.16
CA ALA A 40 4.77 13.53 -2.20
C ALA A 40 5.32 12.26 -2.87
N ASN A 41 4.63 11.74 -3.88
CA ASN A 41 5.11 10.62 -4.68
C ASN A 41 6.35 10.97 -5.49
N VAL A 42 6.41 12.17 -6.07
CA VAL A 42 7.59 12.68 -6.79
C VAL A 42 8.78 12.77 -5.85
N PHE A 43 8.60 13.31 -4.64
CA PHE A 43 9.65 13.36 -3.62
C PHE A 43 10.21 11.97 -3.30
N LEU A 44 9.33 10.98 -3.04
CA LEU A 44 9.77 9.60 -2.78
C LEU A 44 10.54 9.00 -3.96
N ILE A 45 10.09 9.23 -5.20
CA ILE A 45 10.75 8.73 -6.40
C ILE A 45 12.10 9.41 -6.60
N VAL A 46 12.17 10.73 -6.48
CA VAL A 46 13.43 11.50 -6.57
C VAL A 46 14.41 11.01 -5.52
N LYS A 47 13.99 10.90 -4.25
CA LYS A 47 14.84 10.38 -3.17
C LYS A 47 15.32 8.96 -3.47
N GLY A 48 14.43 8.07 -3.94
CA GLY A 48 14.79 6.71 -4.33
C GLY A 48 15.79 6.66 -5.49
N LEU A 49 15.65 7.55 -6.48
CA LEU A 49 16.54 7.67 -7.63
C LEU A 49 17.89 8.30 -7.27
N THR A 50 17.95 9.34 -6.44
CA THR A 50 19.21 9.92 -5.93
C THR A 50 20.05 8.90 -5.20
N VAL A 51 19.40 8.03 -4.43
CA VAL A 51 20.09 6.94 -3.74
C VAL A 51 20.62 5.88 -4.71
N ALA A 52 19.95 5.66 -5.86
CA ALA A 52 20.33 4.67 -6.86
C ALA A 52 21.29 5.21 -7.94
N VAL A 53 21.27 6.51 -8.21
CA VAL A 53 22.01 7.21 -9.27
C VAL A 53 22.72 8.40 -8.62
N PRO A 54 24.01 8.27 -8.27
CA PRO A 54 24.76 9.29 -7.53
C PRO A 54 24.81 10.68 -8.19
N ASP A 55 24.66 10.74 -9.51
CA ASP A 55 24.64 11.99 -10.29
C ASP A 55 23.26 12.69 -10.30
N PHE A 56 22.25 12.11 -9.65
CA PHE A 56 20.91 12.70 -9.59
C PHE A 56 20.86 13.78 -8.50
N ASP A 57 21.15 15.01 -8.93
CA ASP A 57 21.36 16.20 -8.12
C ASP A 57 20.18 16.58 -7.20
N THR A 58 20.49 17.02 -5.98
CA THR A 58 19.55 17.60 -5.02
C THR A 58 18.83 18.84 -5.54
N THR A 59 19.42 19.56 -6.51
CA THR A 59 18.77 20.69 -7.20
C THR A 59 17.46 20.29 -7.88
N ARG A 60 17.23 19.00 -8.14
CA ARG A 60 15.98 18.51 -8.73
C ARG A 60 14.75 18.83 -7.89
N MET A 61 14.90 18.84 -6.57
CA MET A 61 13.80 19.21 -5.68
C MET A 61 13.44 20.69 -5.83
N ASP A 62 14.44 21.57 -5.93
CA ASP A 62 14.24 23.00 -6.18
C ASP A 62 13.56 23.24 -7.54
N GLU A 63 13.97 22.51 -8.58
CA GLU A 63 13.33 22.53 -9.90
C GLU A 63 11.85 22.12 -9.84
N ILE A 64 11.50 21.15 -8.97
CA ILE A 64 10.11 20.71 -8.76
C ILE A 64 9.30 21.78 -8.04
N VAL A 65 9.85 22.39 -6.98
CA VAL A 65 9.21 23.51 -6.27
C VAL A 65 8.94 24.67 -7.22
N GLU A 66 9.91 25.02 -8.06
CA GLU A 66 9.77 26.11 -9.03
C GLU A 66 8.75 25.77 -10.11
N ALA A 67 8.77 24.54 -10.65
CA ALA A 67 7.74 24.08 -11.59
C ALA A 67 6.32 24.12 -10.98
N PHE A 68 6.21 23.83 -9.68
CA PHE A 68 4.94 23.92 -8.97
C PHE A 68 4.49 25.36 -8.73
N ARG A 69 5.43 26.25 -8.39
CA ARG A 69 5.21 27.69 -8.27
C ARG A 69 4.74 28.30 -9.59
N GLU A 70 5.41 27.97 -10.70
CA GLU A 70 5.03 28.39 -12.05
C GLU A 70 3.62 27.89 -12.40
N PHE A 71 3.30 26.63 -12.10
CA PHE A 71 1.96 26.09 -12.33
C PHE A 71 0.89 26.86 -11.54
N LEU A 72 1.08 27.07 -10.24
CA LEU A 72 0.11 27.78 -9.39
C LEU A 72 -0.09 29.23 -9.84
N THR A 73 1.00 29.94 -10.12
CA THR A 73 0.95 31.34 -10.58
C THR A 73 0.30 31.48 -11.96
N SER A 74 0.41 30.46 -12.83
CA SER A 74 -0.29 30.42 -14.11
C SER A 74 -1.82 30.28 -13.97
N ILE A 75 -2.29 29.64 -12.89
CA ILE A 75 -3.73 29.52 -12.59
C ILE A 75 -4.22 30.81 -11.93
N ASN A 76 -3.55 31.24 -10.86
CA ASN A 76 -3.82 32.48 -10.15
C ASN A 76 -2.56 32.92 -9.39
N PRO A 77 -2.04 34.13 -9.63
CA PRO A 77 -0.89 34.68 -8.90
C PRO A 77 -1.03 34.62 -7.37
N ASP A 78 -2.26 34.77 -6.85
CA ASP A 78 -2.55 34.75 -5.41
C ASP A 78 -2.41 33.34 -4.78
N LEU A 79 -2.22 32.29 -5.59
CA LEU A 79 -1.99 30.92 -5.10
C LEU A 79 -0.50 30.61 -4.87
N SER A 80 0.42 31.55 -5.07
CA SER A 80 1.86 31.31 -4.91
C SER A 80 2.26 30.84 -3.51
N TRP A 81 1.52 31.23 -2.47
CA TRP A 81 1.78 30.80 -1.09
C TRP A 81 1.65 29.28 -0.90
N LEU A 82 0.89 28.57 -1.76
CA LEU A 82 0.82 27.11 -1.71
C LEU A 82 2.17 26.47 -2.09
N ALA A 83 2.95 27.13 -2.95
CA ALA A 83 4.31 26.70 -3.25
C ALA A 83 5.23 26.89 -2.04
N ASP A 84 5.06 27.97 -1.27
CA ASP A 84 5.82 28.21 -0.03
C ASP A 84 5.46 27.20 1.06
N VAL A 85 4.18 26.82 1.18
CA VAL A 85 3.76 25.74 2.08
C VAL A 85 4.35 24.40 1.65
N TYR A 86 4.49 24.18 0.34
CA TYR A 86 5.14 22.99 -0.16
C TYR A 86 6.65 22.99 0.13
N ASP A 87 7.33 24.11 -0.06
CA ASP A 87 8.73 24.31 0.28
C ASP A 87 8.98 23.99 1.76
N TRP A 88 8.16 24.57 2.65
CA TRP A 88 8.17 24.24 4.08
C TRP A 88 7.94 22.74 4.35
N PHE A 89 7.06 22.09 3.60
CA PHE A 89 6.83 20.65 3.73
C PHE A 89 8.03 19.82 3.27
N LEU A 90 8.76 20.25 2.24
CA LEU A 90 10.00 19.60 1.82
C LEU A 90 11.09 19.75 2.88
N ASP A 91 11.25 20.94 3.45
CA ASP A 91 12.16 21.18 4.57
C ASP A 91 11.82 20.28 5.76
N LEU A 92 10.52 20.16 6.07
CA LEU A 92 10.04 19.25 7.10
C LEU A 92 10.39 17.79 6.75
N CYS A 93 10.15 17.34 5.52
CA CYS A 93 10.50 15.99 5.09
C CYS A 93 12.01 15.73 5.11
N ALA A 94 12.82 16.72 4.74
CA ALA A 94 14.28 16.66 4.81
C ALA A 94 14.76 16.60 6.27
N SER A 95 14.08 17.27 7.20
CA SER A 95 14.37 17.20 8.64
C SER A 95 14.11 15.82 9.26
N PHE A 96 13.24 15.02 8.63
CA PHE A 96 12.97 13.63 9.03
C PHE A 96 14.01 12.63 8.51
N ASP A 97 15.11 13.07 7.91
CA ASP A 97 16.19 12.17 7.56
C ASP A 97 16.83 11.60 8.84
N ILE A 98 16.42 10.38 9.21
CA ILE A 98 16.92 9.68 10.40
C ILE A 98 18.44 9.48 10.27
N ALA A 99 19.01 9.45 9.06
CA ALA A 99 20.46 9.43 8.90
C ALA A 99 21.08 10.66 9.59
N THR A 100 20.54 11.86 9.35
CA THR A 100 20.94 13.09 10.03
C THR A 100 20.64 13.02 11.53
N LEU A 101 19.43 12.56 11.90
CA LEU A 101 18.97 12.53 13.29
C LEU A 101 19.76 11.55 14.19
N THR A 102 20.23 10.43 13.63
CA THR A 102 21.05 9.44 14.35
C THR A 102 22.53 9.72 14.26
N MET A 103 23.04 10.23 13.14
CA MET A 103 24.49 10.38 12.93
C MET A 103 25.03 11.70 13.49
N ASP A 104 24.29 12.81 13.41
CA ASP A 104 24.80 14.10 13.93
C ASP A 104 24.95 14.10 15.46
N SER A 105 24.19 13.24 16.15
CA SER A 105 24.31 13.07 17.60
C SER A 105 25.53 12.24 18.03
N LEU A 106 26.04 11.38 17.14
CA LEU A 106 27.24 10.57 17.36
C LEU A 106 28.39 11.34 16.73
N GLN A 107 29.14 12.13 17.51
CA GLN A 107 30.29 12.96 17.07
C GLN A 107 31.50 12.17 16.53
N VAL A 108 31.24 11.08 15.81
CA VAL A 108 32.21 10.14 15.27
C VAL A 108 32.47 10.52 13.82
N THR A 109 33.67 11.01 13.53
CA THR A 109 34.02 11.53 12.19
C THR A 109 34.43 10.44 11.19
N CYS A 110 34.76 9.23 11.65
CA CYS A 110 35.15 8.12 10.76
C CYS A 110 33.90 7.40 10.22
N GLU A 111 33.68 7.43 8.90
CA GLU A 111 32.50 6.86 8.24
C GLU A 111 32.32 5.35 8.51
N GLY A 112 33.37 4.54 8.39
CA GLY A 112 33.24 3.09 8.60
C GLY A 112 32.92 2.71 10.06
N SER A 113 33.20 3.58 11.03
CA SER A 113 32.73 3.40 12.41
C SER A 113 31.26 3.82 12.62
N GLN A 114 30.69 4.61 11.72
CA GLN A 114 29.24 4.87 11.66
C GLN A 114 28.48 3.73 10.94
N ALA A 115 29.15 2.86 10.18
CA ALA A 115 28.49 1.79 9.46
C ALA A 115 27.66 0.84 10.36
N PRO A 116 28.12 0.42 11.57
CA PRO A 116 27.31 -0.39 12.48
C PRO A 116 26.06 0.34 13.01
N SER A 117 26.14 1.64 13.32
CA SER A 117 24.97 2.40 13.79
C SER A 117 23.95 2.60 12.65
N ARG A 118 24.41 2.87 11.42
CA ARG A 118 23.54 2.91 10.23
C ARG A 118 22.86 1.56 9.98
N LEU A 119 23.61 0.46 10.13
CA LEU A 119 23.06 -0.90 10.00
C LEU A 119 22.00 -1.18 11.07
N PHE A 120 22.27 -0.80 12.32
CA PHE A 120 21.31 -0.94 13.41
C PHE A 120 20.02 -0.13 13.15
N ALA A 121 20.15 1.11 12.70
CA ALA A 121 19.00 1.94 12.33
C ALA A 121 18.16 1.29 11.20
N ASN A 122 18.81 0.75 10.16
CA ASN A 122 18.13 0.02 9.09
C ASN A 122 17.37 -1.20 9.62
N VAL A 123 17.99 -2.00 10.50
CA VAL A 123 17.34 -3.17 11.12
C VAL A 123 16.13 -2.75 11.96
N LEU A 124 16.25 -1.68 12.74
CA LEU A 124 15.15 -1.16 13.57
C LEU A 124 13.98 -0.70 12.70
N VAL A 125 14.25 0.03 11.62
CA VAL A 125 13.22 0.48 10.66
C VAL A 125 12.54 -0.70 9.99
N VAL A 126 13.31 -1.68 9.51
CA VAL A 126 12.76 -2.92 8.92
C VAL A 126 11.88 -3.66 9.93
N LEU A 127 12.33 -3.81 11.18
CA LEU A 127 11.56 -4.45 12.24
C LEU A 127 10.24 -3.71 12.49
N LEU A 128 10.29 -2.38 12.62
CA LEU A 128 9.11 -1.55 12.83
C LEU A 128 8.09 -1.73 11.70
N VAL A 129 8.55 -1.72 10.44
CA VAL A 129 7.68 -1.95 9.29
C VAL A 129 7.11 -3.36 9.31
N VAL A 130 7.92 -4.39 9.57
CA VAL A 130 7.43 -5.77 9.72
C VAL A 130 6.35 -5.86 10.80
N ILE A 131 6.54 -5.21 11.95
CA ILE A 131 5.53 -5.16 13.01
C ILE A 131 4.24 -4.49 12.52
N ILE A 132 4.33 -3.34 11.83
CA ILE A 132 3.15 -2.63 11.28
C ILE A 132 2.35 -3.53 10.34
N PHE A 133 3.02 -4.34 9.51
CA PHE A 133 2.36 -5.23 8.55
C PHE A 133 1.85 -6.53 9.18
N GLU A 134 2.64 -7.21 10.01
CA GLU A 134 2.25 -8.44 10.71
C GLU A 134 1.08 -8.20 11.67
N THR A 135 1.00 -7.01 12.29
CA THR A 135 -0.14 -6.65 13.15
C THR A 135 -1.40 -6.23 12.36
N HIS A 136 -1.34 -6.24 11.02
CA HIS A 136 -2.38 -5.69 10.15
C HIS A 136 -2.78 -4.26 10.51
N LEU A 137 -1.87 -3.47 11.11
CA LEU A 137 -2.15 -2.11 11.56
C LEU A 137 -2.55 -1.21 10.38
N PHE A 138 -1.95 -1.41 9.21
CA PHE A 138 -2.27 -0.61 8.04
C PHE A 138 -3.72 -0.81 7.55
N PRO A 139 -4.18 -2.04 7.24
CA PRO A 139 -5.58 -2.27 6.93
C PRO A 139 -6.52 -1.79 8.05
N PHE A 140 -6.17 -2.09 9.31
CA PHE A 140 -6.97 -1.71 10.46
C PHE A 140 -7.18 -0.19 10.56
N VAL A 141 -6.11 0.61 10.45
CA VAL A 141 -6.19 2.07 10.50
C VAL A 141 -7.03 2.60 9.34
N ASN A 142 -6.84 2.07 8.12
CA ASN A 142 -7.61 2.54 6.96
C ASN A 142 -9.11 2.28 7.14
N ILE A 143 -9.48 1.05 7.49
CA ILE A 143 -10.87 0.65 7.70
C ILE A 143 -11.49 1.43 8.86
N SER A 144 -10.75 1.64 9.95
CA SER A 144 -11.21 2.47 11.08
C SER A 144 -11.48 3.92 10.67
N ILE A 145 -10.62 4.50 9.82
CA ILE A 145 -10.79 5.87 9.30
C ILE A 145 -12.01 5.94 8.36
N GLN A 146 -12.21 4.93 7.52
CA GLN A 146 -13.36 4.84 6.62
C GLN A 146 -14.67 4.66 7.39
N ALA A 147 -14.71 3.75 8.37
CA ALA A 147 -15.84 3.56 9.27
C ALA A 147 -16.17 4.85 10.03
N ALA A 148 -15.16 5.52 10.59
CA ALA A 148 -15.33 6.83 11.23
C ALA A 148 -15.89 7.88 10.24
N SER A 149 -15.41 7.90 8.99
CA SER A 149 -15.94 8.78 7.95
C SER A 149 -17.41 8.48 7.63
N ARG A 150 -17.81 7.20 7.57
CA ARG A 150 -19.21 6.79 7.35
C ARG A 150 -20.10 7.23 8.51
N LEU A 151 -19.68 7.01 9.75
CA LEU A 151 -20.39 7.42 10.95
C LEU A 151 -20.54 8.95 11.04
N ILE A 152 -19.46 9.69 10.79
CA ILE A 152 -19.50 11.16 10.76
C ILE A 152 -20.46 11.63 9.66
N ARG A 153 -20.42 11.02 8.48
CA ARG A 153 -21.34 11.35 7.38
C ARG A 153 -22.79 11.11 7.77
N ALA A 154 -23.11 9.94 8.31
CA ALA A 154 -24.47 9.59 8.74
C ALA A 154 -24.98 10.55 9.83
N PHE A 155 -24.17 10.80 10.86
CA PHE A 155 -24.49 11.74 11.93
C PHE A 155 -24.72 13.17 11.41
N LEU A 156 -23.87 13.64 10.50
CA LEU A 156 -24.00 14.98 9.92
C LEU A 156 -25.25 15.09 9.03
N GLN A 157 -25.58 14.04 8.29
CA GLN A 157 -26.78 13.96 7.46
C GLN A 157 -28.06 13.94 8.31
N GLU A 158 -28.08 13.16 9.39
CA GLU A 158 -29.22 13.10 10.32
C GLU A 158 -29.52 14.48 10.93
N ARG A 159 -28.47 15.24 11.28
CA ARG A 159 -28.61 16.60 11.81
C ARG A 159 -28.82 17.69 10.75
N LYS A 160 -28.95 17.33 9.48
CA LYS A 160 -29.15 18.26 8.34
C LYS A 160 -28.05 19.33 8.24
N TYR A 161 -26.81 18.99 8.59
CA TYR A 161 -25.68 19.89 8.38
C TYR A 161 -25.45 20.16 6.90
N PRO A 162 -24.84 21.31 6.53
CA PRO A 162 -24.54 21.61 5.14
C PRO A 162 -23.61 20.56 4.54
N MET A 163 -23.87 20.17 3.29
CA MET A 163 -23.08 19.18 2.55
C MET A 163 -21.58 19.48 2.50
N LEU A 164 -21.22 20.77 2.55
CA LEU A 164 -19.84 21.21 2.64
C LEU A 164 -19.13 20.65 3.88
N LEU A 165 -19.79 20.64 5.05
CA LEU A 165 -19.20 20.12 6.29
C LEU A 165 -18.99 18.60 6.20
N VAL A 166 -19.95 17.88 5.61
CA VAL A 166 -19.84 16.44 5.33
C VAL A 166 -18.62 16.17 4.44
N ALA A 167 -18.51 16.92 3.35
CA ALA A 167 -17.40 16.74 2.41
C ALA A 167 -16.04 17.09 3.02
N VAL A 168 -15.97 18.15 3.84
CA VAL A 168 -14.75 18.49 4.59
C VAL A 168 -14.37 17.34 5.53
N ALA A 169 -15.30 16.82 6.33
CA ALA A 169 -15.02 15.72 7.25
C ALA A 169 -14.54 14.44 6.52
N THR A 170 -15.20 14.06 5.42
CA THR A 170 -14.79 12.91 4.60
C THR A 170 -13.43 13.13 3.95
N ASN A 171 -13.12 14.34 3.46
CA ASN A 171 -11.82 14.64 2.88
C ASN A 171 -10.70 14.64 3.94
N THR A 172 -10.99 15.09 5.17
CA THR A 172 -10.04 15.00 6.30
C THR A 172 -9.70 13.55 6.64
N ALA A 173 -10.69 12.66 6.67
CA ALA A 173 -10.45 11.23 6.89
C ALA A 173 -9.51 10.64 5.83
N ARG A 174 -9.75 10.94 4.54
CA ARG A 174 -8.87 10.51 3.44
C ARG A 174 -7.47 11.12 3.52
N LEU A 175 -7.36 12.35 4.02
CA LEU A 175 -6.07 12.98 4.26
C LEU A 175 -5.29 12.25 5.36
N LEU A 176 -5.96 11.84 6.45
CA LEU A 176 -5.34 11.05 7.51
C LEU A 176 -4.86 9.68 7.03
N GLU A 177 -5.66 8.99 6.22
CA GLU A 177 -5.26 7.74 5.55
C GLU A 177 -4.00 7.94 4.71
N PHE A 178 -3.98 9.01 3.91
CA PHE A 178 -2.83 9.36 3.08
C PHE A 178 -1.58 9.68 3.93
N ILE A 179 -1.72 10.47 5.00
CA ILE A 179 -0.63 10.81 5.89
C ILE A 179 -0.05 9.56 6.54
N PHE A 180 -0.91 8.67 7.05
CA PHE A 180 -0.47 7.41 7.67
C PHE A 180 0.31 6.55 6.67
N LYS A 181 -0.22 6.38 5.45
CA LYS A 181 0.47 5.67 4.37
C LYS A 181 1.82 6.31 4.03
N TYR A 182 1.85 7.63 3.94
CA TYR A 182 3.07 8.37 3.61
C TYR A 182 4.13 8.26 4.71
N ILE A 183 3.74 8.23 5.99
CA ILE A 183 4.65 7.99 7.11
C ILE A 183 5.32 6.61 6.96
N VAL A 184 4.57 5.56 6.65
CA VAL A 184 5.14 4.21 6.42
C VAL A 184 6.11 4.23 5.25
N GLN A 185 5.79 4.95 4.18
CA GLN A 185 6.65 5.10 3.00
C GLN A 185 7.94 5.88 3.32
N LEU A 186 7.84 6.97 4.10
CA LEU A 186 9.00 7.72 4.57
C LEU A 186 9.90 6.85 5.45
N LEU A 187 9.32 6.08 6.38
CA LEU A 187 10.08 5.14 7.21
C LEU A 187 10.84 4.14 6.34
N GLN A 188 10.24 3.59 5.29
CA GLN A 188 10.94 2.70 4.37
C GLN A 188 12.03 3.42 3.58
N GLY A 189 11.76 4.64 3.10
CA GLY A 189 12.71 5.47 2.35
C GLY A 189 13.90 5.98 3.17
N VAL A 190 13.87 5.83 4.50
CA VAL A 190 15.00 6.10 5.40
C VAL A 190 16.05 4.98 5.35
N THR A 191 15.70 3.78 4.89
CA THR A 191 16.65 2.67 4.87
C THR A 191 17.85 2.98 3.97
N ALA A 192 19.03 3.08 4.59
CA ALA A 192 20.27 3.49 3.95
C ALA A 192 20.95 2.30 3.25
N VAL A 193 20.27 1.71 2.27
CA VAL A 193 20.77 0.52 1.54
C VAL A 193 21.98 0.85 0.66
N SER A 194 22.01 2.04 0.04
CA SER A 194 23.14 2.50 -0.80
C SER A 194 24.46 2.55 -0.06
N VAL A 195 24.43 2.85 1.24
CA VAL A 195 25.62 2.99 2.09
C VAL A 195 26.43 1.68 2.17
N PHE A 196 25.81 0.54 1.87
CA PHE A 196 26.42 -0.79 1.94
C PHE A 196 26.65 -1.44 0.55
N LEU A 197 26.27 -0.79 -0.56
CA LEU A 197 26.34 -1.35 -1.92
C LEU A 197 27.27 -0.51 -2.83
N PRO A 198 28.36 -1.07 -3.40
CA PRO A 198 28.91 -2.41 -3.20
C PRO A 198 29.79 -2.53 -1.95
N LEU A 199 30.41 -1.44 -1.51
CA LEU A 199 31.28 -1.37 -0.33
C LEU A 199 31.26 0.07 0.20
N HIS A 200 31.12 0.24 1.52
CA HIS A 200 31.14 1.56 2.15
C HIS A 200 32.41 2.36 1.79
N ASP A 201 32.31 3.68 1.70
CA ASP A 201 33.49 4.50 1.40
C ASP A 201 34.51 4.49 2.55
N ARG A 202 35.76 4.81 2.21
CA ARG A 202 36.89 4.81 3.17
C ARG A 202 37.30 6.24 3.46
N THR A 203 37.38 6.57 4.75
CA THR A 203 38.04 7.81 5.18
C THR A 203 39.55 7.60 5.33
N VAL A 204 40.35 8.50 4.74
CA VAL A 204 41.82 8.39 4.77
C VAL A 204 42.38 8.49 6.19
N ILE A 205 41.67 9.21 7.08
CA ILE A 205 42.12 9.52 8.44
C ILE A 205 42.08 8.28 9.36
N CYS A 206 41.18 7.31 9.13
CA CYS A 206 40.94 6.17 10.03
C CYS A 206 41.36 4.81 9.44
N ALA A 207 42.25 4.86 8.44
CA ALA A 207 42.67 3.82 7.51
C ALA A 207 42.58 2.33 7.92
N ASP A 208 43.09 1.91 9.09
CA ASP A 208 43.26 0.49 9.41
C ASP A 208 42.07 -0.12 10.17
N PHE A 209 41.56 0.59 11.19
CA PHE A 209 40.38 0.15 11.93
C PHE A 209 39.09 0.29 11.10
N ASP A 210 39.00 1.34 10.27
CA ASP A 210 37.85 1.65 9.42
C ASP A 210 37.58 0.53 8.41
N ASN A 211 38.65 -0.07 7.86
CA ASN A 211 38.54 -1.17 6.91
C ASN A 211 37.89 -2.41 7.53
N GLN A 212 38.26 -2.79 8.76
CA GLN A 212 37.70 -3.99 9.41
C GLN A 212 36.21 -3.80 9.73
N PHE A 213 35.84 -2.66 10.35
CA PHE A 213 34.44 -2.36 10.66
C PHE A 213 33.59 -2.31 9.39
N ARG A 214 34.10 -1.70 8.32
CA ARG A 214 33.45 -1.68 7.02
C ARG A 214 33.16 -3.08 6.49
N TYR A 215 34.16 -3.97 6.43
CA TYR A 215 33.97 -5.32 5.89
C TYR A 215 33.01 -6.14 6.76
N ILE A 216 33.11 -6.02 8.08
CA ILE A 216 32.21 -6.71 9.02
C ILE A 216 30.78 -6.20 8.85
N ALA A 217 30.57 -4.88 8.85
CA ALA A 217 29.24 -4.27 8.71
C ALA A 217 28.62 -4.59 7.34
N THR A 218 29.40 -4.53 6.26
CA THR A 218 28.94 -4.88 4.92
C THR A 218 28.59 -6.37 4.81
N SER A 219 29.42 -7.26 5.37
CA SER A 219 29.15 -8.70 5.39
C SER A 219 27.89 -9.02 6.20
N LEU A 220 27.75 -8.38 7.37
CA LEU A 220 26.57 -8.53 8.22
C LEU A 220 25.33 -7.99 7.53
N PHE A 221 25.42 -6.87 6.82
CA PHE A 221 24.34 -6.33 5.99
C PHE A 221 23.86 -7.35 4.95
N TYR A 222 24.75 -8.00 4.18
CA TYR A 222 24.34 -9.02 3.21
C TYR A 222 23.66 -10.23 3.86
N VAL A 223 24.17 -10.70 5.00
CA VAL A 223 23.54 -11.80 5.75
C VAL A 223 22.16 -11.39 6.25
N LEU A 224 22.04 -10.19 6.82
CA LEU A 224 20.77 -9.63 7.28
C LEU A 224 19.80 -9.41 6.13
N MET A 225 20.26 -8.98 4.96
CA MET A 225 19.40 -8.81 3.77
C MET A 225 18.75 -10.12 3.33
N LEU A 226 19.44 -11.26 3.45
CA LEU A 226 18.83 -12.57 3.18
C LEU A 226 17.74 -12.92 4.21
N VAL A 227 18.03 -12.69 5.49
CA VAL A 227 17.08 -12.90 6.59
C VAL A 227 15.86 -11.99 6.43
N THR A 228 16.09 -10.70 6.25
CA THR A 228 15.09 -9.66 6.00
C THR A 228 14.28 -9.98 4.76
N GLY A 229 14.90 -10.36 3.64
CA GLY A 229 14.18 -10.75 2.42
C GLY A 229 13.22 -11.91 2.66
N SER A 230 13.63 -12.93 3.42
CA SER A 230 12.72 -14.02 3.80
C SER A 230 11.59 -13.54 4.71
N VAL A 231 11.88 -12.69 5.71
CA VAL A 231 10.86 -12.18 6.62
C VAL A 231 9.86 -11.33 5.86
N LEU A 232 10.33 -10.39 5.03
CA LEU A 232 9.49 -9.56 4.18
C LEU A 232 8.63 -10.40 3.25
N LEU A 233 9.17 -11.40 2.55
CA LEU A 233 8.34 -12.26 1.69
C LEU A 233 7.26 -13.01 2.46
N ARG A 234 7.54 -13.45 3.69
CA ARG A 234 6.54 -14.09 4.56
C ARG A 234 5.46 -13.11 5.00
N THR A 235 5.84 -11.90 5.41
CA THR A 235 4.92 -10.85 5.86
C THR A 235 4.02 -10.33 4.73
N PHE A 236 4.59 -10.12 3.55
CA PHE A 236 3.91 -9.49 2.42
C PHE A 236 3.18 -10.47 1.49
N VAL A 237 3.48 -11.76 1.54
CA VAL A 237 2.75 -12.78 0.78
C VAL A 237 2.38 -13.89 1.74
N TRP A 238 1.09 -14.10 1.95
CA TRP A 238 0.60 -15.13 2.87
C TRP A 238 0.51 -16.50 2.17
N GLY A 239 0.28 -17.55 2.95
CA GLY A 239 0.08 -18.91 2.44
C GLY A 239 1.34 -19.63 1.91
N MET A 240 1.12 -20.74 1.22
CA MET A 240 2.14 -21.64 0.66
C MET A 240 1.67 -22.25 -0.68
N PRO A 241 2.60 -22.69 -1.55
CA PRO A 241 2.21 -23.41 -2.76
C PRO A 241 1.53 -24.74 -2.44
N ASP A 242 0.52 -25.10 -3.24
CA ASP A 242 -0.21 -26.35 -3.11
C ASP A 242 0.72 -27.57 -3.04
N GLY A 243 0.43 -28.47 -2.11
CA GLY A 243 1.17 -29.70 -1.88
C GLY A 243 2.50 -29.54 -1.14
N VAL A 244 2.91 -28.33 -0.77
CA VAL A 244 4.05 -28.13 0.13
C VAL A 244 3.57 -28.11 1.57
N LYS A 245 4.16 -28.97 2.40
CA LYS A 245 3.90 -29.02 3.85
C LYS A 245 5.24 -29.00 4.58
N PHE A 246 5.32 -28.21 5.64
CA PHE A 246 6.44 -28.27 6.57
C PHE A 246 6.07 -29.21 7.73
N ARG A 247 7.03 -30.04 8.14
CA ARG A 247 6.87 -30.84 9.36
C ARG A 247 6.96 -29.89 10.54
N SER A 248 6.16 -30.12 11.59
CA SER A 248 6.26 -29.28 12.79
C SER A 248 7.65 -29.39 13.44
N ALA A 249 8.26 -28.24 13.75
CA ALA A 249 9.55 -28.18 14.44
C ALA A 249 9.46 -28.76 15.86
N GLN A 250 8.25 -28.84 16.43
CA GLN A 250 8.01 -29.41 17.76
C GLN A 250 8.46 -30.87 17.86
N GLY A 251 8.53 -31.63 16.75
CA GLY A 251 9.06 -32.99 16.77
C GLY A 251 10.57 -33.07 17.05
N TYR A 252 11.30 -31.97 16.80
CA TYR A 252 12.76 -31.97 16.73
C TYR A 252 13.43 -31.15 17.84
N LEU A 253 12.70 -30.23 18.47
CA LEU A 253 13.23 -29.38 19.52
C LEU A 253 13.40 -30.15 20.85
N PRO A 254 14.54 -29.99 21.55
CA PRO A 254 14.69 -30.49 22.92
C PRO A 254 13.57 -29.96 23.82
N ASN A 255 13.13 -30.76 24.82
CA ASN A 255 12.06 -30.35 25.74
C ASN A 255 12.29 -28.99 26.40
N TRP A 256 13.54 -28.65 26.74
CA TRP A 256 13.88 -27.35 27.33
C TRP A 256 13.68 -26.17 26.35
N PHE A 257 13.89 -26.39 25.05
CA PHE A 257 13.69 -25.38 24.02
C PHE A 257 12.19 -25.16 23.74
N LYS A 258 11.38 -26.23 23.82
CA LYS A 258 9.92 -26.13 23.75
C LYS A 258 9.36 -25.25 24.86
N VAL A 259 9.89 -25.34 26.08
CA VAL A 259 9.44 -24.51 27.20
C VAL A 259 9.75 -23.02 26.97
N MET A 260 10.88 -22.71 26.32
CA MET A 260 11.31 -21.32 26.09
C MET A 260 10.58 -20.66 24.90
N PHE A 261 10.22 -21.41 23.85
CA PHE A 261 9.65 -20.87 22.62
C PHE A 261 8.19 -21.25 22.35
N CYS A 262 7.64 -22.30 22.95
CA CYS A 262 6.24 -22.73 22.76
C CYS A 262 5.31 -22.28 23.90
N TYR A 263 5.68 -21.28 24.71
CA TYR A 263 4.86 -20.83 25.85
C TYR A 263 3.54 -20.13 25.45
N ASN A 264 3.24 -19.98 24.15
CA ASN A 264 2.08 -19.21 23.68
C ASN A 264 0.92 -20.01 23.06
N GLU A 265 1.00 -21.35 22.99
CA GLU A 265 -0.13 -22.16 22.45
C GLU A 265 -1.28 -22.33 23.47
N THR A 266 -1.03 -22.15 24.77
CA THR A 266 -2.08 -22.24 25.79
C THR A 266 -2.96 -20.98 25.89
N SER A 267 -2.61 -19.87 25.25
CA SER A 267 -3.46 -18.66 25.23
C SER A 267 -4.57 -18.70 24.17
N HIS A 268 -4.40 -19.46 23.08
CA HIS A 268 -5.46 -19.60 22.06
C HIS A 268 -6.67 -20.39 22.57
N HIS A 269 -6.49 -21.23 23.59
CA HIS A 269 -7.60 -22.01 24.14
C HIS A 269 -8.58 -21.20 25.01
N LYS A 270 -8.21 -19.96 25.42
CA LYS A 270 -9.09 -19.08 26.23
C LYS A 270 -9.89 -18.06 25.42
N SER A 271 -9.50 -17.76 24.18
CA SER A 271 -10.31 -16.93 23.28
C SER A 271 -11.59 -17.65 22.80
N ASP A 272 -11.62 -18.98 22.87
CA ASP A 272 -12.77 -19.79 22.44
C ASP A 272 -14.01 -19.62 23.34
N GLU A 273 -13.86 -19.17 24.59
CA GLU A 273 -15.01 -18.94 25.49
C GLU A 273 -15.74 -17.62 25.21
N PHE A 274 -15.07 -16.60 24.65
CA PHE A 274 -15.71 -15.30 24.35
C PHE A 274 -16.50 -15.30 23.02
N TYR A 275 -16.25 -16.27 22.12
CA TYR A 275 -16.89 -16.39 20.80
C TYR A 275 -17.87 -17.58 20.69
N SER A 276 -18.46 -18.01 21.80
CA SER A 276 -19.40 -19.15 21.90
C SER A 276 -20.57 -19.08 20.89
N SER A 277 -20.97 -17.90 20.42
CA SER A 277 -22.07 -17.73 19.45
C SER A 277 -21.72 -18.00 17.98
N LYS A 278 -20.43 -18.10 17.58
CA LYS A 278 -19.98 -18.32 16.19
C LYS A 278 -19.17 -19.62 15.97
N LYS A 279 -19.34 -20.62 16.84
CA LYS A 279 -18.55 -21.88 16.88
C LYS A 279 -18.46 -22.66 15.55
N GLY A 280 -19.48 -22.60 14.70
CA GLY A 280 -19.47 -23.31 13.41
C GLY A 280 -18.55 -22.69 12.35
N GLN A 281 -18.36 -21.37 12.38
CA GLN A 281 -17.51 -20.66 11.41
C GLN A 281 -16.03 -20.62 11.86
N LEU A 282 -15.77 -20.70 13.17
CA LEU A 282 -14.41 -20.65 13.72
C LEU A 282 -13.61 -21.93 13.45
N HIS A 283 -14.25 -23.10 13.37
CA HIS A 283 -13.55 -24.34 13.06
C HIS A 283 -12.91 -24.34 11.66
N HIS A 284 -13.54 -23.70 10.67
CA HIS A 284 -12.96 -23.54 9.33
C HIS A 284 -11.71 -22.65 9.34
N LEU A 285 -11.65 -21.68 10.27
CA LEU A 285 -10.51 -20.76 10.41
C LEU A 285 -9.25 -21.45 10.94
N THR A 286 -9.42 -22.40 11.86
CA THR A 286 -8.28 -23.15 12.43
C THR A 286 -7.62 -24.15 11.48
N GLU A 287 -8.25 -24.53 10.35
CA GLU A 287 -7.59 -25.31 9.31
C GLU A 287 -6.79 -24.44 8.35
N GLU A 288 -7.28 -23.25 7.99
CA GLU A 288 -6.56 -22.30 7.13
C GLU A 288 -5.30 -21.70 7.79
N GLU A 289 -5.27 -21.64 9.12
CA GLU A 289 -4.10 -21.19 9.89
C GLU A 289 -2.89 -22.13 9.73
N ARG A 290 -3.09 -23.40 9.32
CA ARG A 290 -2.01 -24.40 9.15
C ARG A 290 -1.21 -24.25 7.87
N ASP A 291 -1.61 -23.36 6.96
CA ASP A 291 -0.96 -23.16 5.67
C ASP A 291 0.04 -21.99 5.66
N GLU A 292 0.50 -21.55 6.83
CA GLU A 292 1.54 -20.53 6.95
C GLU A 292 2.95 -21.11 6.94
N VAL A 293 3.89 -20.36 6.35
CA VAL A 293 5.31 -20.72 6.41
C VAL A 293 5.77 -20.58 7.87
N PRO A 294 6.45 -21.61 8.44
CA PRO A 294 7.06 -21.52 9.76
C PRO A 294 8.00 -20.32 9.88
N SER A 295 8.32 -19.93 11.12
CA SER A 295 9.30 -18.87 11.34
C SER A 295 10.65 -19.25 10.72
N LEU A 296 11.47 -18.25 10.33
CA LEU A 296 12.80 -18.54 9.77
C LEU A 296 13.66 -19.35 10.74
N ALA A 297 13.54 -19.11 12.05
CA ALA A 297 14.21 -19.89 13.06
C ALA A 297 13.80 -21.37 13.02
N ASP A 298 12.50 -21.64 12.93
CA ASP A 298 11.98 -23.01 12.80
C ASP A 298 12.48 -23.68 11.53
N ILE A 299 12.44 -22.96 10.39
CA ILE A 299 12.96 -23.44 9.11
C ILE A 299 14.45 -23.79 9.20
N LEU A 300 15.27 -22.95 9.84
CA LEU A 300 16.70 -23.22 10.00
C LEU A 300 16.97 -24.46 10.86
N VAL A 301 16.20 -24.63 11.95
CA VAL A 301 16.27 -25.83 12.79
C VAL A 301 15.87 -27.07 11.98
N MET A 302 14.77 -27.01 11.23
CA MET A 302 14.32 -28.12 10.38
C MET A 302 15.37 -28.47 9.32
N ILE A 303 15.95 -27.47 8.63
CA ILE A 303 17.01 -27.67 7.62
C ILE A 303 18.23 -28.34 8.25
N TYR A 304 18.67 -27.89 9.43
CA TYR A 304 19.82 -28.48 10.13
C TYR A 304 19.57 -29.95 10.46
N VAL A 305 18.38 -30.29 10.96
CA VAL A 305 18.01 -31.67 11.30
C VAL A 305 17.90 -32.55 10.06
N ASP A 306 17.26 -32.05 9.00
CA ASP A 306 17.16 -32.76 7.72
C ASP A 306 18.55 -33.02 7.13
N ALA A 307 19.43 -32.01 7.13
CA ALA A 307 20.81 -32.14 6.63
C ALA A 307 21.61 -33.21 7.40
N LYS A 308 21.44 -33.27 8.74
CA LYS A 308 22.04 -34.33 9.57
C LYS A 308 21.55 -35.73 9.19
N ASN A 309 20.28 -35.84 8.78
CA ASN A 309 19.68 -37.09 8.30
C ASN A 309 19.94 -37.34 6.80
N LYS A 310 20.79 -36.53 6.14
CA LYS A 310 21.03 -36.56 4.68
C LYS A 310 19.75 -36.37 3.84
N ASN A 311 18.74 -35.73 4.42
CA ASN A 311 17.54 -35.29 3.72
C ASN A 311 17.68 -33.79 3.39
N MET A 312 17.20 -33.36 2.22
CA MET A 312 17.19 -31.94 1.83
C MET A 312 15.76 -31.47 1.48
N GLU A 313 14.75 -32.25 1.88
CA GLU A 313 13.34 -32.00 1.59
C GLU A 313 12.87 -30.65 2.14
N THR A 314 13.19 -30.31 3.40
CA THR A 314 12.81 -29.01 3.97
C THR A 314 13.43 -27.84 3.19
N LEU A 315 14.73 -27.90 2.86
CA LEU A 315 15.39 -26.84 2.10
C LEU A 315 14.76 -26.68 0.71
N LYS A 316 14.49 -27.80 0.01
CA LYS A 316 13.83 -27.79 -1.30
C LYS A 316 12.42 -27.18 -1.22
N ASN A 317 11.64 -27.57 -0.21
CA ASN A 317 10.30 -27.04 0.02
C ASN A 317 10.35 -25.54 0.34
N TYR A 318 11.29 -25.11 1.18
CA TYR A 318 11.49 -23.70 1.50
C TYR A 318 11.86 -22.87 0.28
N ILE A 319 12.83 -23.31 -0.53
CA ILE A 319 13.20 -22.61 -1.78
C ILE A 319 12.00 -22.55 -2.72
N LYS A 320 11.27 -23.67 -2.90
CA LYS A 320 10.04 -23.71 -3.73
C LYS A 320 9.01 -22.70 -3.25
N THR A 321 8.80 -22.59 -1.94
CA THR A 321 7.87 -21.63 -1.34
C THR A 321 8.34 -20.19 -1.53
N MET A 322 9.62 -19.88 -1.35
CA MET A 322 10.15 -18.52 -1.57
C MET A 322 10.01 -18.09 -3.04
N VAL A 323 10.34 -18.96 -4.00
CA VAL A 323 10.15 -18.69 -5.43
C VAL A 323 8.68 -18.48 -5.76
N TRP A 324 7.78 -19.30 -5.19
CA TRP A 324 6.35 -19.12 -5.35
C TRP A 324 5.85 -17.80 -4.77
N LYS A 325 6.32 -17.40 -3.58
CA LYS A 325 5.97 -16.10 -2.98
C LYS A 325 6.43 -14.93 -3.83
N ILE A 326 7.64 -15.00 -4.40
CA ILE A 326 8.11 -13.99 -5.36
C ILE A 326 7.19 -13.94 -6.59
N ALA A 327 6.75 -15.09 -7.12
CA ALA A 327 5.81 -15.12 -8.24
C ALA A 327 4.45 -14.49 -7.88
N MET A 328 3.91 -14.74 -6.68
CA MET A 328 2.69 -14.09 -6.19
C MET A 328 2.88 -12.58 -6.00
N LEU A 329 4.02 -12.16 -5.44
CA LEU A 329 4.37 -10.75 -5.29
C LEU A 329 4.46 -10.05 -6.65
N LEU A 330 5.01 -10.71 -7.67
CA LEU A 330 5.01 -10.20 -9.04
C LEU A 330 3.61 -10.12 -9.66
N LYS A 331 2.72 -11.09 -9.41
CA LYS A 331 1.31 -10.98 -9.83
C LYS A 331 0.63 -9.78 -9.19
N MET A 332 0.78 -9.61 -7.89
CA MET A 332 0.35 -8.40 -7.17
C MET A 332 0.98 -7.17 -7.82
N THR A 333 2.25 -7.20 -8.20
CA THR A 333 2.95 -6.07 -8.85
C THR A 333 2.25 -5.55 -10.11
N PHE A 334 1.57 -6.42 -10.84
CA PHE A 334 0.82 -6.03 -12.03
C PHE A 334 -0.69 -5.88 -11.78
N GLY A 335 -1.15 -5.91 -10.53
CA GLY A 335 -2.56 -5.84 -10.18
C GLY A 335 -3.36 -7.05 -10.65
N ILE A 336 -2.73 -8.22 -10.75
CA ILE A 336 -3.34 -9.48 -11.17
C ILE A 336 -3.75 -10.28 -9.93
N TRP A 337 -5.05 -10.43 -9.71
CA TRP A 337 -5.64 -11.14 -8.58
C TRP A 337 -6.37 -12.39 -9.06
N ASP A 338 -5.64 -13.51 -9.17
CA ASP A 338 -6.24 -14.81 -9.45
C ASP A 338 -6.76 -15.50 -8.19
N GLU A 339 -7.52 -16.58 -8.38
CA GLU A 339 -8.19 -17.28 -7.28
C GLU A 339 -7.18 -17.80 -6.25
N ALA A 340 -6.05 -18.31 -6.73
CA ALA A 340 -4.96 -18.75 -5.86
C ALA A 340 -4.43 -17.60 -5.01
N LEU A 341 -4.18 -16.42 -5.59
CA LEU A 341 -3.72 -15.26 -4.84
C LEU A 341 -4.77 -14.75 -3.86
N CYS A 342 -6.04 -14.63 -4.27
CA CYS A 342 -7.14 -14.20 -3.39
C CYS A 342 -7.32 -15.15 -2.20
N LYS A 343 -7.27 -16.46 -2.44
CA LYS A 343 -7.33 -17.48 -1.38
C LYS A 343 -6.14 -17.38 -0.44
N ASN A 344 -4.92 -17.31 -0.96
CA ASN A 344 -3.72 -17.24 -0.13
C ASN A 344 -3.63 -15.95 0.69
N MET A 345 -4.07 -14.83 0.13
CA MET A 345 -4.18 -13.54 0.83
C MET A 345 -5.43 -13.47 1.72
N ARG A 346 -6.18 -14.57 1.89
CA ARG A 346 -7.36 -14.68 2.75
C ARG A 346 -8.34 -13.52 2.57
N ILE A 347 -8.57 -13.10 1.32
CA ILE A 347 -9.37 -11.90 1.00
C ILE A 347 -10.79 -12.02 1.55
N GLU A 348 -11.42 -13.18 1.39
CA GLU A 348 -12.79 -13.44 1.88
C GLU A 348 -12.88 -13.34 3.40
N LEU A 349 -11.92 -13.96 4.10
CA LEU A 349 -11.84 -13.87 5.54
C LEU A 349 -11.65 -12.42 6.01
N MET A 350 -10.70 -11.70 5.40
CA MET A 350 -10.43 -10.32 5.80
C MET A 350 -11.64 -9.43 5.52
N ALA A 351 -12.26 -9.55 4.35
CA ALA A 351 -13.49 -8.82 4.03
C ALA A 351 -14.57 -9.06 5.09
N LYS A 352 -14.77 -10.31 5.51
CA LYS A 352 -15.73 -10.68 6.55
C LYS A 352 -15.38 -10.20 7.95
N ILE A 353 -14.09 -10.10 8.30
CA ILE A 353 -13.64 -9.57 9.60
C ILE A 353 -13.93 -8.07 9.70
N TYR A 354 -13.81 -7.37 8.58
CA TYR A 354 -13.93 -5.92 8.48
C TYR A 354 -15.28 -5.44 7.95
N ASP A 355 -16.21 -6.35 7.76
CA ASP A 355 -17.60 -6.06 7.43
C ASP A 355 -18.30 -5.52 8.70
N ASP A 356 -18.56 -4.22 8.69
CA ASP A 356 -19.18 -3.50 9.81
C ASP A 356 -20.68 -3.82 9.93
N ASP A 357 -21.36 -4.17 8.82
CA ASP A 357 -22.79 -4.44 8.75
C ASP A 357 -23.09 -5.66 7.85
N PRO A 358 -23.14 -6.88 8.42
CA PRO A 358 -23.37 -8.08 7.63
C PRO A 358 -24.74 -8.16 6.95
N ASP A 359 -25.64 -7.21 7.24
CA ASP A 359 -26.99 -7.14 6.67
C ASP A 359 -27.06 -6.17 5.45
N ASP A 360 -25.99 -5.45 5.10
CA ASP A 360 -25.99 -4.42 4.04
C ASP A 360 -25.82 -4.96 2.59
N ASP A 361 -25.62 -6.28 2.43
CA ASP A 361 -25.32 -6.96 1.16
C ASP A 361 -24.12 -6.33 0.39
N GLU A 362 -23.27 -5.52 1.04
CA GLU A 362 -22.10 -4.90 0.41
C GLU A 362 -20.88 -5.84 0.43
N GLU A 363 -20.46 -6.29 -0.76
CA GLU A 363 -19.28 -7.14 -0.88
C GLU A 363 -17.97 -6.34 -0.76
N TYR A 364 -17.37 -6.32 0.44
CA TYR A 364 -16.10 -5.64 0.76
C TYR A 364 -14.86 -6.26 0.11
N HIS A 365 -14.98 -7.39 -0.59
CA HIS A 365 -13.83 -8.11 -1.12
C HIS A 365 -12.97 -7.28 -2.09
N GLN A 366 -13.60 -6.46 -2.92
CA GLN A 366 -12.86 -5.63 -3.87
C GLN A 366 -12.09 -4.52 -3.16
N GLU A 367 -12.70 -3.89 -2.16
CA GLU A 367 -12.03 -2.89 -1.34
C GLU A 367 -10.84 -3.53 -0.60
N MET A 368 -11.03 -4.74 -0.08
CA MET A 368 -9.98 -5.51 0.57
C MET A 368 -8.82 -5.85 -0.40
N ILE A 369 -9.11 -6.24 -1.64
CA ILE A 369 -8.10 -6.46 -2.69
C ILE A 369 -7.30 -5.18 -2.96
N CYS A 370 -7.99 -4.05 -3.12
CA CYS A 370 -7.34 -2.76 -3.35
C CYS A 370 -6.45 -2.38 -2.15
N LEU A 371 -6.96 -2.55 -0.93
CA LEU A 371 -6.27 -2.22 0.31
C LEU A 371 -5.02 -3.08 0.54
N ILE A 372 -5.16 -4.40 0.46
CA ILE A 372 -4.04 -5.34 0.61
C ILE A 372 -3.04 -5.12 -0.53
N GLY A 373 -3.49 -4.95 -1.77
CA GLY A 373 -2.61 -4.67 -2.90
C GLY A 373 -1.78 -3.39 -2.75
N GLN A 374 -2.42 -2.29 -2.34
CA GLN A 374 -1.76 -1.00 -2.13
C GLN A 374 -0.83 -0.97 -0.92
N SER A 375 -1.13 -1.75 0.12
CA SER A 375 -0.28 -1.84 1.30
C SER A 375 0.90 -2.77 1.05
N HIS A 376 0.66 -3.91 0.40
CA HIS A 376 1.71 -4.89 0.20
C HIS A 376 2.71 -4.50 -0.90
N CYS A 377 2.34 -3.56 -1.78
CA CYS A 377 3.29 -3.00 -2.74
C CYS A 377 4.38 -2.11 -2.12
N LEU A 378 4.24 -1.76 -0.84
CA LEU A 378 5.24 -0.99 -0.11
C LEU A 378 6.53 -1.80 0.11
N VAL A 379 6.51 -3.14 -0.02
CA VAL A 379 7.73 -3.97 0.08
C VAL A 379 8.82 -3.55 -0.91
N TRP A 380 8.45 -3.03 -2.08
CA TRP A 380 9.43 -2.61 -3.07
C TRP A 380 10.18 -1.34 -2.67
N GLN A 381 9.67 -0.54 -1.71
CA GLN A 381 10.35 0.67 -1.25
C GLN A 381 11.57 0.38 -0.36
N PHE A 382 11.74 -0.86 0.12
CA PHE A 382 12.98 -1.29 0.77
C PHE A 382 14.18 -1.30 -0.19
N ALA A 383 13.94 -1.31 -1.50
CA ALA A 383 14.97 -1.09 -2.50
C ALA A 383 14.76 0.31 -3.11
N PRO A 384 15.68 1.28 -2.89
CA PRO A 384 15.52 2.66 -3.37
C PRO A 384 15.22 2.76 -4.87
N ALA A 385 15.89 1.93 -5.69
CA ALA A 385 15.66 1.87 -7.14
C ALA A 385 14.26 1.37 -7.54
N LEU A 386 13.53 0.73 -6.62
CA LEU A 386 12.21 0.13 -6.86
C LEU A 386 11.07 0.94 -6.21
N VAL A 387 11.34 2.15 -5.72
CA VAL A 387 10.29 3.08 -5.25
C VAL A 387 9.31 3.41 -6.39
N SER A 388 9.81 3.62 -7.60
CA SER A 388 8.97 3.83 -8.79
C SER A 388 8.07 2.63 -9.08
N VAL A 389 8.58 1.40 -8.90
CA VAL A 389 7.80 0.15 -9.03
C VAL A 389 6.70 0.11 -7.97
N SER A 390 7.01 0.45 -6.71
CA SER A 390 6.00 0.54 -5.64
C SER A 390 4.87 1.52 -5.97
N LYS A 391 5.20 2.68 -6.56
CA LYS A 391 4.21 3.70 -6.96
C LYS A 391 3.38 3.29 -8.18
N PHE A 392 4.00 2.62 -9.14
CA PHE A 392 3.28 1.99 -10.24
C PHE A 392 2.27 0.94 -9.74
N MET A 393 2.67 0.11 -8.77
CA MET A 393 1.78 -0.87 -8.16
C MET A 393 0.65 -0.23 -7.40
N GLU A 394 0.92 0.82 -6.63
CA GLU A 394 -0.10 1.58 -5.92
C GLU A 394 -1.17 2.10 -6.91
N ALA A 395 -0.74 2.67 -8.02
CA ALA A 395 -1.61 3.11 -9.11
C ALA A 395 -2.42 1.95 -9.74
N SER A 396 -1.78 0.78 -9.92
CA SER A 396 -2.40 -0.41 -10.52
C SER A 396 -3.48 -1.05 -9.63
N HIS A 397 -3.39 -0.88 -8.31
CA HIS A 397 -4.34 -1.43 -7.34
C HIS A 397 -5.49 -0.51 -6.98
N TYR A 398 -5.53 0.73 -7.48
CA TYR A 398 -6.73 1.57 -7.35
C TYR A 398 -7.94 0.96 -8.08
N ALA A 399 -7.69 0.26 -9.19
CA ALA A 399 -8.67 -0.50 -9.93
C ALA A 399 -7.96 -1.73 -10.53
N PRO A 400 -7.85 -2.85 -9.79
CA PRO A 400 -7.11 -4.02 -10.25
C PRO A 400 -7.66 -4.52 -11.59
N VAL A 401 -6.75 -4.87 -12.51
CA VAL A 401 -7.08 -5.22 -13.90
C VAL A 401 -7.84 -6.54 -13.98
N TYR A 402 -7.45 -7.49 -13.13
CA TYR A 402 -8.01 -8.83 -13.11
C TYR A 402 -8.30 -9.23 -11.66
N THR A 403 -9.53 -9.63 -11.39
CA THR A 403 -9.99 -10.20 -10.12
C THR A 403 -10.68 -11.53 -10.40
N ALA A 404 -10.35 -12.56 -9.63
CA ALA A 404 -10.93 -13.89 -9.75
C ALA A 404 -12.46 -13.86 -9.60
N GLN A 405 -13.14 -14.77 -10.30
CA GLN A 405 -14.62 -14.85 -10.29
C GLN A 405 -15.19 -15.37 -8.96
N SER A 406 -14.42 -16.15 -8.20
CA SER A 406 -14.85 -16.75 -6.93
C SER A 406 -14.92 -15.75 -5.79
N VAL A 407 -14.21 -14.63 -5.92
CA VAL A 407 -14.47 -13.48 -5.06
C VAL A 407 -15.76 -12.87 -5.58
N HIS A 408 -16.85 -13.07 -4.84
CA HIS A 408 -18.08 -12.30 -5.06
C HIS A 408 -17.68 -10.83 -4.96
N VAL A 409 -17.42 -10.20 -6.10
CA VAL A 409 -17.12 -8.78 -6.24
C VAL A 409 -18.36 -8.17 -6.83
N ASN A 410 -19.11 -7.43 -6.01
CA ASN A 410 -20.52 -7.07 -6.20
C ASN A 410 -20.90 -7.10 -7.67
N ASN A 411 -21.23 -8.33 -8.06
CA ASN A 411 -21.22 -8.73 -9.44
C ASN A 411 -22.65 -8.49 -9.90
N PHE A 412 -22.98 -7.21 -10.10
CA PHE A 412 -23.95 -6.87 -11.13
C PHE A 412 -23.54 -7.44 -12.51
N LEU A 413 -22.34 -8.03 -12.61
CA LEU A 413 -21.76 -8.68 -13.77
C LEU A 413 -21.79 -10.20 -13.74
N ILE A 414 -22.01 -10.86 -12.60
CA ILE A 414 -22.08 -12.33 -12.51
C ILE A 414 -22.92 -12.71 -11.29
N ASP A 415 -24.22 -12.37 -11.27
CA ASP A 415 -25.11 -13.04 -10.33
C ASP A 415 -26.28 -13.73 -11.05
N LYS A 416 -26.44 -14.97 -10.59
CA LYS A 416 -27.42 -16.00 -10.90
C LYS A 416 -27.36 -16.56 -12.31
N GLU A 417 -27.26 -17.90 -12.36
CA GLU A 417 -27.75 -18.72 -13.46
C GLU A 417 -28.96 -18.02 -14.06
N ILE A 418 -28.76 -17.37 -15.21
CA ILE A 418 -29.88 -16.78 -15.94
C ILE A 418 -30.79 -17.98 -16.18
N PRO A 419 -32.02 -18.02 -15.64
CA PRO A 419 -32.89 -19.15 -15.86
C PRO A 419 -33.00 -19.27 -17.38
N TRP A 420 -32.42 -20.35 -17.92
CA TRP A 420 -32.32 -20.66 -19.34
C TRP A 420 -33.72 -20.79 -20.00
N TRP A 421 -34.77 -20.57 -19.22
CA TRP A 421 -36.17 -20.84 -19.47
C TRP A 421 -37.09 -19.61 -19.44
N SER A 422 -36.58 -18.37 -19.38
CA SER A 422 -37.41 -17.20 -19.71
C SER A 422 -37.28 -16.91 -21.22
N GLY A 423 -38.40 -17.00 -21.94
CA GLY A 423 -38.54 -17.09 -23.40
C GLY A 423 -38.07 -15.90 -24.26
N GLU A 424 -37.08 -15.14 -23.80
CA GLU A 424 -36.34 -14.20 -24.64
C GLU A 424 -35.27 -14.93 -25.44
N THR A 425 -35.15 -14.63 -26.74
CA THR A 425 -34.13 -15.24 -27.61
C THR A 425 -32.72 -15.03 -27.06
N ILE A 426 -31.97 -16.14 -26.90
CA ILE A 426 -30.58 -16.22 -26.41
C ILE A 426 -29.66 -15.12 -26.98
N GLY A 427 -29.86 -14.74 -28.25
CA GLY A 427 -29.09 -13.69 -28.92
C GLY A 427 -29.28 -12.27 -28.36
N GLN A 428 -30.48 -11.90 -27.88
CA GLN A 428 -30.73 -10.57 -27.31
C GLN A 428 -30.16 -10.43 -25.89
N LYS A 429 -30.28 -11.48 -25.07
CA LYS A 429 -29.65 -11.53 -23.73
C LYS A 429 -28.13 -11.50 -23.83
N LEU A 430 -27.53 -12.30 -24.73
CA LEU A 430 -26.09 -12.27 -24.99
C LEU A 430 -25.63 -10.89 -25.46
N LYS A 431 -26.33 -10.25 -26.40
CA LYS A 431 -25.93 -8.92 -26.90
C LYS A 431 -26.01 -7.83 -25.83
N SER A 432 -27.04 -7.85 -24.99
CA SER A 432 -27.20 -6.95 -23.83
C SER A 432 -26.08 -7.16 -22.80
N LEU A 433 -25.82 -8.41 -22.42
CA LEU A 433 -24.74 -8.78 -21.51
C LEU A 433 -23.38 -8.38 -22.07
N PHE A 434 -23.07 -8.72 -23.32
CA PHE A 434 -21.82 -8.32 -23.96
C PHE A 434 -21.68 -6.80 -24.07
N SER A 435 -22.76 -6.04 -24.28
CA SER A 435 -22.68 -4.57 -24.27
C SER A 435 -22.42 -3.98 -22.89
N LYS A 436 -23.05 -4.53 -21.83
CA LYS A 436 -22.86 -4.09 -20.43
C LYS A 436 -21.49 -4.51 -19.89
N LEU A 437 -21.05 -5.73 -20.22
CA LEU A 437 -19.73 -6.26 -19.91
C LEU A 437 -18.65 -5.42 -20.61
N LYS A 438 -18.85 -5.10 -21.90
CA LYS A 438 -17.94 -4.23 -22.66
C LYS A 438 -17.91 -2.81 -22.11
N SER A 439 -19.02 -2.24 -21.63
CA SER A 439 -19.02 -0.90 -21.03
C SER A 439 -18.36 -0.87 -19.65
N PHE A 440 -18.52 -1.92 -18.85
CA PHE A 440 -17.99 -1.96 -17.48
C PHE A 440 -16.50 -2.33 -17.44
N VAL A 441 -16.07 -3.33 -18.22
CA VAL A 441 -14.64 -3.64 -18.40
C VAL A 441 -13.91 -2.41 -18.95
N LYS A 442 -14.55 -1.66 -19.86
CA LYS A 442 -14.03 -0.36 -20.31
C LYS A 442 -13.94 0.65 -19.17
N ALA A 443 -14.92 0.75 -18.27
CA ALA A 443 -14.91 1.70 -17.16
C ALA A 443 -13.78 1.42 -16.16
N ARG A 444 -13.62 0.18 -15.70
CA ARG A 444 -12.53 -0.19 -14.77
C ARG A 444 -11.16 -0.08 -15.42
N PHE A 445 -11.01 -0.62 -16.63
CA PHE A 445 -9.77 -0.45 -17.39
C PHE A 445 -9.43 1.03 -17.61
N PHE A 446 -10.43 1.88 -17.84
CA PHE A 446 -10.24 3.31 -18.00
C PHE A 446 -9.78 3.97 -16.69
N ILE A 447 -10.36 3.63 -15.54
CA ILE A 447 -9.91 4.11 -14.22
C ILE A 447 -8.47 3.65 -13.96
N TRP A 448 -8.17 2.37 -14.17
CA TRP A 448 -6.81 1.83 -14.08
C TRP A 448 -5.85 2.59 -14.99
N PHE A 449 -6.20 2.76 -16.26
CA PHE A 449 -5.40 3.46 -17.25
C PHE A 449 -5.14 4.91 -16.83
N ILE A 450 -6.16 5.64 -16.35
CA ILE A 450 -5.96 7.00 -15.84
C ILE A 450 -4.96 7.00 -14.68
N ASN A 451 -5.10 6.11 -13.69
CA ASN A 451 -4.18 6.07 -12.55
C ASN A 451 -2.75 5.71 -12.96
N VAL A 452 -2.57 4.78 -13.92
CA VAL A 452 -1.25 4.48 -14.49
C VAL A 452 -0.69 5.69 -15.24
N MET A 453 -1.50 6.39 -16.03
CA MET A 453 -1.07 7.63 -16.71
C MET A 453 -0.67 8.71 -15.70
N LYS A 454 -1.40 8.89 -14.59
CA LYS A 454 -0.99 9.79 -13.50
C LYS A 454 0.39 9.42 -12.97
N PHE A 455 0.65 8.13 -12.74
CA PHE A 455 1.98 7.66 -12.35
C PHE A 455 3.04 7.98 -13.41
N VAL A 456 2.74 7.82 -14.70
CA VAL A 456 3.66 8.20 -15.78
C VAL A 456 3.99 9.70 -15.72
N PHE A 457 3.01 10.57 -15.47
CA PHE A 457 3.27 12.01 -15.30
C PHE A 457 4.04 12.35 -14.03
N VAL A 458 3.80 11.63 -12.93
CA VAL A 458 4.63 11.70 -11.72
C VAL A 458 6.09 11.35 -12.04
N MET A 459 6.33 10.27 -12.79
CA MET A 459 7.67 9.89 -13.24
C MET A 459 8.29 10.94 -14.16
N LEU A 460 7.54 11.48 -15.11
CA LEU A 460 8.00 12.56 -15.98
C LEU A 460 8.33 13.83 -15.18
N LEU A 461 7.55 14.16 -14.15
CA LEU A 461 7.83 15.30 -13.29
C LEU A 461 9.10 15.09 -12.46
N ALA A 462 9.31 13.87 -11.94
CA ALA A 462 10.55 13.53 -11.24
C ALA A 462 11.78 13.60 -12.17
N LEU A 463 11.65 13.17 -13.42
CA LEU A 463 12.75 13.10 -14.39
C LEU A 463 12.97 14.41 -15.17
N ALA A 464 11.97 15.27 -15.28
CA ALA A 464 12.03 16.52 -16.02
C ALA A 464 10.98 17.49 -15.47
N PRO A 465 11.26 18.19 -14.35
CA PRO A 465 10.30 19.06 -13.70
C PRO A 465 9.84 20.18 -14.63
N LYS A 466 8.55 20.20 -14.95
CA LYS A 466 7.93 21.24 -15.78
C LYS A 466 6.50 21.46 -15.32
N ALA A 467 6.07 22.72 -15.22
CA ALA A 467 4.69 23.09 -14.90
C ALA A 467 3.66 22.41 -15.82
N THR A 468 4.04 22.17 -17.08
CA THR A 468 3.20 21.47 -18.07
C THR A 468 2.82 20.05 -17.63
N TRP A 469 3.70 19.31 -16.96
CA TRP A 469 3.39 17.95 -16.51
C TRP A 469 2.40 17.95 -15.35
N ILE A 470 2.50 18.94 -14.46
CA ILE A 470 1.55 19.15 -13.37
C ILE A 470 0.17 19.44 -13.96
N ALA A 471 0.08 20.38 -14.91
CA ALA A 471 -1.17 20.72 -15.57
C ALA A 471 -1.81 19.52 -16.28
N VAL A 472 -1.04 18.75 -17.06
CA VAL A 472 -1.55 17.56 -17.76
C VAL A 472 -2.04 16.50 -16.77
N SER A 473 -1.30 16.25 -15.69
CA SER A 473 -1.70 15.30 -14.63
C SER A 473 -3.01 15.73 -13.95
N SER A 474 -3.16 17.03 -13.65
CA SER A 474 -4.39 17.59 -13.07
C SER A 474 -5.59 17.44 -14.02
N ILE A 475 -5.41 17.71 -15.32
CA ILE A 475 -6.46 17.56 -16.34
C ILE A 475 -6.89 16.10 -16.48
N ILE A 476 -5.95 15.17 -16.55
CA ILE A 476 -6.23 13.74 -16.67
C ILE A 476 -6.96 13.19 -15.43
N SER A 477 -6.75 13.81 -14.28
CA SER A 477 -7.43 13.46 -13.04
C SER A 477 -8.87 14.00 -12.96
N PHE A 478 -9.18 15.04 -13.72
CA PHE A 478 -10.45 15.75 -13.65
C PHE A 478 -11.70 14.87 -13.90
N PRO A 479 -11.71 13.93 -14.87
CA PRO A 479 -12.83 13.01 -15.05
C PRO A 479 -13.12 12.14 -13.82
N ILE A 480 -12.08 11.73 -13.08
CA ILE A 480 -12.25 10.95 -11.85
C ILE A 480 -12.92 11.81 -10.76
N TYR A 481 -12.53 13.09 -10.66
CA TYR A 481 -13.14 14.02 -9.70
C TYR A 481 -14.61 14.27 -10.01
N ILE A 482 -14.94 14.47 -11.29
CA ILE A 482 -16.32 14.62 -11.73
C ILE A 482 -17.12 13.36 -11.39
N ASN A 483 -16.64 12.17 -11.78
CA ASN A 483 -17.39 10.93 -11.54
C ASN A 483 -17.64 10.71 -10.03
N GLY A 484 -16.59 10.86 -9.22
CA GLY A 484 -16.70 10.67 -7.77
C GLY A 484 -17.45 11.79 -7.04
N THR A 485 -17.64 12.95 -7.66
CA THR A 485 -18.49 14.04 -7.14
C THR A 485 -19.94 13.82 -7.56
N ILE A 486 -20.19 13.39 -8.80
CA ILE A 486 -21.53 13.04 -9.29
C ILE A 486 -22.12 11.87 -8.49
N GLU A 487 -21.34 10.84 -8.17
CA GLU A 487 -21.82 9.73 -7.34
C GLU A 487 -22.16 10.14 -5.89
N ARG A 488 -21.66 11.29 -5.42
CA ARG A 488 -21.91 11.79 -4.05
C ARG A 488 -23.02 12.83 -3.95
N LEU A 489 -23.30 13.52 -5.06
CA LEU A 489 -24.39 14.49 -5.21
C LEU A 489 -25.67 13.74 -5.53
#